data_AF-T0NHZ6-F1
#
_entry.id   AF-T0NHZ6-F1
#
_cell.length_a   1.000
_cell.length_b   1.000
_cell.length_c   1.000
_cell.angle_alpha   90.00
_cell.angle_beta   90.00
_cell.angle_gamma   90.00
#
_symmetry.space_group_name_H-M   'P 1'
#
loop_
_entity.id
_entity.type
_entity.pdbx_description
1 polymer ?
#
loop_
_entity_poly.entity_id
_entity_poly.type
_entity_poly.pdbx_seq_one_letter_code
_entity_poly.pdbx_strand_id
1 'polypeptide(L)'
;MACGNTIKGKNELISWKSNNWYEREDGLIEIINFSCERIVLNEKYKLIWEAIDYEIDVEELWEFCKNTFDKEEFIERLELMTEKDIICIENKDDSYNRLFG
;
A
#
# COMPACT_ATOMS: atom_id res chain seq x y z
N MET A 1 2.96 7.01 16.31
CA MET A 1 4.00 7.46 15.37
C MET A 1 3.36 7.44 14.00
N ALA A 2 3.06 8.61 13.44
CA ALA A 2 2.47 8.72 12.12
C ALA A 2 3.61 8.64 11.09
N CYS A 3 3.57 7.65 10.20
CA CYS A 3 4.43 7.59 9.02
C CYS A 3 3.91 8.62 8.00
N GLY A 4 4.32 9.87 8.17
CA GLY A 4 4.10 10.92 7.17
C GLY A 4 5.39 11.17 6.41
N ASN A 5 5.72 10.31 5.44
CA ASN A 5 6.79 10.56 4.49
C ASN A 5 6.17 10.64 3.10
N THR A 6 6.34 11.78 2.43
CA THR A 6 6.04 11.95 1.00
C THR A 6 6.74 10.85 0.21
N ILE A 7 6.00 10.08 -0.57
CA ILE A 7 6.50 8.96 -1.36
C ILE A 7 7.53 9.50 -2.38
N LYS A 8 8.79 9.09 -2.26
CA LYS A 8 9.89 9.52 -3.16
C LYS A 8 10.15 8.52 -4.28
N GLY A 9 9.59 7.32 -4.19
CA GLY A 9 9.65 6.26 -5.19
C GLY A 9 10.92 5.42 -5.15
N LYS A 10 12.09 6.00 -4.80
CA LYS A 10 13.36 5.27 -4.71
C LYS A 10 13.63 4.74 -3.32
N ASN A 11 14.08 3.47 -3.24
CA ASN A 11 14.41 2.76 -2.00
C ASN A 11 13.24 2.65 -1.00
N GLU A 12 12.00 2.62 -1.50
CA GLU A 12 10.80 2.47 -0.67
C GLU A 12 10.13 1.11 -0.96
N LEU A 13 9.81 0.37 0.10
CA LEU A 13 8.99 -0.84 0.07
C LEU A 13 7.58 -0.51 0.52
N ILE A 14 6.60 -1.12 -0.14
CA ILE A 14 5.21 -1.14 0.29
C ILE A 14 4.91 -2.54 0.78
N SER A 15 4.30 -2.66 1.95
CA SER A 15 3.83 -3.94 2.48
C SER A 15 2.41 -3.84 3.02
N TRP A 16 1.70 -4.95 3.03
CA TRP A 16 0.40 -5.02 3.70
C TRP A 16 0.58 -4.86 5.21
N LYS A 17 -0.27 -4.01 5.81
CA LYS A 17 -0.39 -3.96 7.27
C LYS A 17 -1.36 -4.99 7.81
N SER A 18 -2.45 -5.26 7.10
CA SER A 18 -3.48 -6.19 7.54
C SER A 18 -3.52 -7.44 6.67
N ASN A 19 -3.42 -8.61 7.31
CA ASN A 19 -3.69 -9.91 6.70
C ASN A 19 -5.16 -10.33 6.84
N ASN A 20 -6.01 -9.49 7.45
CA ASN A 20 -7.42 -9.78 7.64
C ASN A 20 -8.22 -9.17 6.49
N TRP A 21 -8.22 -9.84 5.35
CA TRP A 21 -8.94 -9.44 4.16
C TRP A 21 -9.55 -10.66 3.46
N TYR A 22 -10.57 -10.41 2.65
CA TYR A 22 -11.20 -11.41 1.79
C TYR A 22 -11.83 -10.76 0.56
N GLU A 23 -11.99 -11.56 -0.50
CA GLU A 23 -12.80 -11.17 -1.66
C GLU A 23 -14.28 -11.44 -1.38
N ARG A 24 -15.12 -10.43 -1.62
CA ARG A 24 -16.57 -10.47 -1.43
C ARG A 24 -17.26 -11.11 -2.63
N GLU A 25 -18.54 -11.46 -2.47
CA GLU A 25 -19.37 -12.02 -3.54
C GLU A 25 -19.54 -11.09 -4.75
N ASP A 26 -19.40 -9.78 -4.55
CA ASP A 26 -19.44 -8.78 -5.62
C ASP A 26 -18.08 -8.60 -6.34
N GLY A 27 -17.06 -9.40 -5.99
CA GLY A 27 -15.72 -9.34 -6.56
C GLY A 27 -14.84 -8.22 -6.01
N LEU A 28 -15.31 -7.45 -5.03
CA LEU A 28 -14.51 -6.42 -4.36
C LEU A 28 -13.72 -7.02 -3.18
N ILE A 29 -12.65 -6.35 -2.77
CA ILE A 29 -11.88 -6.74 -1.57
C ILE A 29 -12.38 -5.97 -0.35
N GLU A 30 -12.62 -6.67 0.75
CA GLU A 30 -12.84 -6.07 2.08
C GLU A 30 -11.64 -6.36 2.99
N ILE A 31 -11.14 -5.32 3.62
CA ILE A 31 -10.03 -5.37 4.58
C ILE A 31 -10.54 -4.88 5.92
N ILE A 32 -10.22 -5.61 6.98
CA ILE A 32 -10.41 -5.16 8.36
C ILE A 32 -9.05 -4.69 8.87
N ASN A 33 -8.89 -3.38 9.08
CA ASN A 33 -7.62 -2.83 9.58
C ASN A 33 -7.44 -3.06 11.09
N PHE A 34 -6.28 -2.69 11.65
CA PHE A 34 -6.00 -2.85 13.08
C PHE A 34 -6.92 -2.04 14.00
N SER A 35 -7.55 -1.00 13.46
CA SER A 35 -8.57 -0.20 14.17
C SER A 35 -9.97 -0.80 14.09
N CYS A 36 -10.11 -2.02 13.56
CA CYS A 36 -11.38 -2.72 13.33
C CYS A 36 -12.32 -1.99 12.36
N GLU A 37 -11.80 -1.07 11.54
CA GLU A 37 -12.52 -0.42 10.45
C GLU A 37 -12.60 -1.40 9.26
N ARG A 38 -13.79 -1.48 8.66
CA ARG A 38 -14.03 -2.25 7.43
C ARG A 38 -13.85 -1.33 6.23
N ILE A 39 -12.91 -1.66 5.36
CA ILE A 39 -12.55 -0.87 4.19
C ILE A 39 -12.81 -1.73 2.96
N VAL A 40 -13.70 -1.25 2.10
CA VAL A 40 -14.00 -1.91 0.82
C VAL A 40 -13.21 -1.22 -0.28
N LEU A 41 -12.38 -1.99 -0.98
CA LEU A 41 -11.59 -1.52 -2.10
C LEU A 41 -12.43 -1.59 -3.39
N ASN A 42 -12.53 -0.48 -4.12
CA ASN A 42 -13.05 -0.51 -5.49
C ASN A 42 -12.01 -1.14 -6.44
N GLU A 43 -12.38 -1.36 -7.70
CA GLU A 43 -11.51 -1.98 -8.73
C GLU A 43 -10.10 -1.37 -8.82
N LYS A 44 -9.99 -0.03 -8.71
CA LYS A 44 -8.70 0.66 -8.78
C LYS A 44 -7.83 0.36 -7.55
N TYR A 45 -8.39 0.38 -6.35
CA TYR A 45 -7.64 0.03 -5.13
C TYR A 45 -7.39 -1.47 -5.03
N LYS A 46 -8.31 -2.30 -5.53
CA LYS A 46 -8.13 -3.76 -5.64
C LYS A 46 -6.90 -4.07 -6.48
N LEU A 47 -6.77 -3.45 -7.65
CA LEU A 47 -5.60 -3.62 -8.53
C LEU A 47 -4.28 -3.32 -7.81
N ILE A 48 -4.21 -2.22 -7.05
CA ILE A 48 -3.02 -1.85 -6.27
C ILE A 48 -2.77 -2.88 -5.16
N TRP A 49 -3.82 -3.26 -4.43
CA TRP A 49 -3.73 -4.21 -3.32
C TRP A 49 -3.20 -5.57 -3.75
N GLU A 50 -3.76 -6.12 -4.82
CA GLU A 50 -3.35 -7.42 -5.38
C GLU A 50 -1.94 -7.36 -5.96
N ALA A 51 -1.55 -6.24 -6.57
CA ALA A 51 -0.20 -6.07 -7.10
C ALA A 51 0.89 -5.98 -6.01
N ILE A 52 0.53 -5.57 -4.79
CA ILE A 52 1.48 -5.56 -3.67
C ILE A 52 1.86 -6.97 -3.24
N ASP A 53 0.90 -7.92 -3.27
CA ASP A 53 1.10 -9.33 -2.88
C ASP A 53 2.04 -9.49 -1.67
N TYR A 54 1.58 -9.03 -0.51
CA TYR A 54 2.32 -8.94 0.75
C TYR A 54 3.41 -7.84 0.80
N GLU A 55 4.32 -7.76 -0.17
CA GLU A 55 5.40 -6.77 -0.22
C GLU A 55 5.93 -6.51 -1.65
N ILE A 56 6.13 -5.25 -2.02
CA ILE A 56 6.65 -4.84 -3.33
C ILE A 56 7.48 -3.53 -3.26
N ASP A 57 8.42 -3.36 -4.17
CA ASP A 57 9.10 -2.07 -4.39
C ASP A 57 8.14 -1.03 -5.00
N VAL A 58 8.19 0.23 -4.53
CA VAL A 58 7.32 1.30 -5.06
C VAL A 58 7.51 1.49 -6.57
N GLU A 59 8.75 1.41 -7.07
CA GLU A 59 9.01 1.53 -8.52
C GLU A 59 8.41 0.36 -9.31
N GLU A 60 8.47 -0.86 -8.78
CA GLU A 60 7.90 -2.05 -9.42
C GLU A 60 6.37 -1.98 -9.44
N LEU A 61 5.77 -1.57 -8.32
CA LEU A 61 4.33 -1.34 -8.24
C LEU A 61 3.87 -0.25 -9.23
N TRP A 62 4.64 0.84 -9.34
CA TRP A 62 4.35 1.88 -10.33
C TRP A 62 4.43 1.34 -11.76
N GLU A 63 5.46 0.56 -12.09
CA GLU A 63 5.61 -0.03 -13.43
C GLU A 63 4.44 -0.97 -13.78
N PHE A 64 3.86 -1.66 -12.80
CA PHE A 64 2.66 -2.47 -12.97
C PHE A 64 1.40 -1.59 -13.19
N CYS A 65 1.27 -0.51 -12.42
CA CYS A 65 0.07 0.33 -12.37
C CYS A 65 0.03 1.46 -13.43
N LYS A 66 1.15 1.85 -14.04
CA LYS A 66 1.27 3.05 -14.89
C LYS A 66 0.37 3.11 -16.13
N ASN A 67 -0.16 1.97 -16.58
CA ASN A 67 -1.10 1.93 -17.70
C ASN A 67 -2.55 2.27 -17.27
N THR A 68 -2.82 2.25 -15.97
CA THR A 68 -4.15 2.48 -15.38
C THR A 68 -4.25 3.82 -14.67
N PHE A 69 -3.14 4.32 -14.12
CA PHE A 69 -3.08 5.56 -13.36
C PHE A 69 -2.04 6.49 -13.95
N ASP A 70 -2.28 7.80 -13.86
CA ASP A 70 -1.18 8.74 -13.88
C ASP A 70 -0.42 8.71 -12.55
N LYS A 71 0.77 9.32 -12.54
CA LYS A 71 1.67 9.23 -11.38
C LYS A 71 1.12 9.95 -10.15
N GLU A 72 0.38 11.05 -10.34
CA GLU A 72 -0.22 11.80 -9.23
C GLU A 72 -1.36 10.98 -8.62
N GLU A 73 -2.26 10.44 -9.46
CA GLU A 73 -3.34 9.53 -9.07
C GLU A 73 -2.85 8.32 -8.29
N PHE A 74 -1.70 7.77 -8.69
CA PHE A 74 -1.09 6.61 -8.03
C PHE A 74 -0.59 6.96 -6.63
N ILE A 75 0.13 8.07 -6.50
CA ILE A 75 0.65 8.54 -5.21
C ILE A 75 -0.49 8.87 -4.26
N GLU A 76 -1.51 9.63 -4.70
CA GLU A 76 -2.68 9.97 -3.89
C GLU A 76 -3.39 8.71 -3.34
N ARG A 77 -3.44 7.63 -4.14
CA ARG A 77 -4.03 6.37 -3.69
C ARG A 77 -3.20 5.68 -2.63
N LEU A 78 -1.88 5.61 -2.81
CA LEU A 78 -0.99 5.02 -1.81
C LEU A 78 -1.03 5.81 -0.50
N GLU A 79 -1.10 7.14 -0.57
CA GLU A 79 -1.25 7.99 0.60
C GLU A 79 -2.58 7.69 1.32
N LEU A 80 -3.68 7.58 0.60
CA LEU A 80 -4.97 7.23 1.21
C LEU A 80 -4.96 5.82 1.82
N MET A 81 -4.36 4.84 1.16
CA MET A 81 -4.24 3.47 1.70
C MET A 81 -3.35 3.44 2.96
N THR A 82 -2.32 4.30 3.02
CA THR A 82 -1.48 4.47 4.21
C THR A 82 -2.25 5.16 5.34
N GLU A 83 -3.03 6.20 5.03
CA GLU A 83 -3.90 6.90 5.99
C GLU A 83 -4.95 5.95 6.60
N LYS A 84 -5.47 5.03 5.77
CA LYS A 84 -6.41 3.98 6.19
C LYS A 84 -5.78 2.81 6.93
N ASP A 85 -4.47 2.86 7.16
CA ASP A 85 -3.71 1.87 7.93
C ASP A 85 -3.80 0.44 7.36
N ILE A 86 -3.96 0.32 6.04
CA ILE A 86 -4.01 -0.98 5.35
C ILE A 86 -2.69 -1.35 4.68
N ILE A 87 -1.84 -0.37 4.36
CA ILE A 87 -0.47 -0.58 3.88
C ILE A 87 0.53 0.21 4.72
N CYS A 88 1.79 -0.22 4.69
CA CYS A 88 2.95 0.51 5.20
C CYS A 88 3.86 0.89 4.03
N ILE A 89 4.53 2.04 4.13
CA ILE A 89 5.61 2.43 3.23
C ILE A 89 6.86 2.64 4.08
N GLU A 90 7.91 1.88 3.78
CA GLU A 90 9.16 1.89 4.53
C GLU A 90 10.33 2.24 3.62
N ASN A 91 11.24 3.08 4.10
CA ASN A 91 12.49 3.34 3.39
C ASN A 91 13.51 2.25 3.74
N LYS A 92 14.00 1.52 2.73
CA LYS A 92 14.98 0.43 2.87
C LYS A 92 16.24 0.88 3.61
N ASP A 93 16.67 2.13 3.43
CA ASP A 93 17.87 2.67 4.07
C ASP A 93 17.66 2.94 5.58
N ASP A 94 16.44 3.27 6.00
CA ASP A 94 16.08 3.47 7.41
C ASP A 94 15.93 2.14 8.17
N SER A 95 15.48 1.08 7.49
CA SER A 95 15.30 -0.26 8.07
C SER A 95 16.63 -0.84 8.57
N TYR A 96 17.72 -0.58 7.85
CA TYR A 96 19.07 -1.04 8.22
C TYR A 96 19.58 -0.40 9.52
N ASN A 97 19.30 0.90 9.71
CA ASN A 97 19.72 1.64 10.91
C ASN A 97 18.96 1.22 12.17
N ARG A 98 17.74 0.67 12.06
CA ARG A 98 16.95 0.22 13.23
C ARG A 98 17.34 -1.17 13.74
N LEU A 99 17.91 -2.03 12.91
CA LEU A 99 18.30 -3.40 13.30
C LEU A 99 19.72 -3.50 13.86
N PHE A 100 20.59 -2.54 13.55
CA PHE A 100 22.01 -2.58 13.90
C PHE A 100 22.52 -1.29 14.58
N GLY A 101 21.62 -0.39 14.97
CA GLY A 101 21.91 0.86 15.68
C GLY A 101 21.71 0.78 17.19
#